data_AF-A0A7H0GYX4-F1
#
_entry.id   AF-A0A7H0GYX4-F1
#
_cell.length_a   1.000
_cell.length_b   1.000
_cell.length_c   1.000
_cell.angle_alpha   90.00
_cell.angle_beta   90.00
_cell.angle_gamma   90.00
#
_symmetry.space_group_name_H-M   'P 1'
#
loop_
_entity.id
_entity.type
_entity.pdbx_description
1 polymer ?
#
loop_
_entity_poly.entity_id
_entity_poly.type
_entity_poly.pdbx_seq_one_letter_code
_entity_poly.pdbx_strand_id
1 'polypeptide(L)'
;MLPCADCAGIETVLYLYPDSTYVERRTYLDQPKEGNNDQVSSGRWAQVSANLVRLTRRSAAGPTDYRMRPRALQQLDLDGQEITGDLAERYVLAQVGNL
;
A
#
# COMPACT_ATOMS: atom_id res chain seq x y z
N MET A 1 7.28 -3.88 -4.83
CA MET A 1 7.04 -2.97 -5.96
C MET A 1 5.68 -3.35 -6.54
N LEU A 2 4.72 -2.42 -6.54
CA LEU A 2 3.36 -2.65 -7.03
C LEU A 2 3.28 -2.43 -8.56
N PRO A 3 2.35 -3.10 -9.27
CA PRO A 3 2.11 -2.84 -10.68
C PRO A 3 1.65 -1.41 -10.94
N CYS A 4 2.02 -0.87 -12.10
CA CYS A 4 1.64 0.45 -12.59
C CYS A 4 1.11 0.30 -14.02
N ALA A 5 0.02 1.01 -14.36
CA ALA A 5 -0.61 0.85 -15.68
C ALA A 5 0.20 1.52 -16.80
N ASP A 6 0.89 2.61 -16.47
CA ASP A 6 1.54 3.55 -17.39
C ASP A 6 3.01 3.82 -17.02
N CYS A 7 3.56 3.07 -16.07
CA CYS A 7 4.92 3.22 -15.60
C CYS A 7 5.55 1.85 -15.27
N ALA A 8 6.87 1.79 -15.03
CA ALA A 8 7.56 0.51 -14.82
C ALA A 8 7.15 -0.19 -13.51
N GLY A 9 6.66 0.57 -12.54
CA GLY A 9 6.20 0.07 -11.25
C GLY A 9 6.09 1.18 -10.23
N ILE A 10 5.48 0.87 -9.09
CA ILE A 10 5.37 1.78 -7.95
C ILE A 10 6.15 1.19 -6.79
N GLU A 11 7.26 1.82 -6.40
CA GLU A 11 7.89 1.50 -5.13
C GLU A 11 7.01 2.03 -4.00
N THR A 12 6.62 1.16 -3.08
CA THR A 12 5.72 1.51 -1.98
C THR A 12 6.37 1.14 -0.66
N VAL A 13 6.45 2.12 0.24
CA VAL A 13 6.88 1.93 1.63
C VAL A 13 5.75 2.38 2.53
N LEU A 14 5.31 1.49 3.42
CA LEU A 14 4.21 1.74 4.36
C LEU A 14 4.71 1.60 5.79
N TYR A 15 4.61 2.68 6.55
CA TYR A 15 4.89 2.71 7.99
C TYR A 15 3.56 2.70 8.75
N LEU A 16 3.36 1.70 9.60
CA LEU A 16 2.22 1.63 10.53
C LEU A 16 2.71 1.92 11.94
N TYR A 17 2.29 3.04 12.52
CA TYR A 17 2.73 3.46 13.85
C TYR A 17 1.78 2.97 14.96
N PRO A 18 2.28 2.70 16.18
CA PRO A 18 1.45 2.21 17.30
C PRO A 18 0.30 3.13 17.72
N ASP A 19 0.41 4.43 17.43
CA ASP A 19 -0.63 5.43 17.70
C ASP A 19 -1.80 5.41 16.67
N SER A 20 -1.86 4.36 15.84
CA SER A 20 -2.84 4.18 14.77
C SER A 20 -2.73 5.20 13.63
N THR A 21 -1.58 5.86 13.49
CA THR A 21 -1.26 6.67 12.31
C THR A 21 -0.40 5.91 11.32
N TYR A 22 -0.45 6.29 10.05
CA TYR A 22 0.44 5.71 9.03
C TYR A 22 1.03 6.79 8.12
N VAL A 23 2.17 6.45 7.52
CA VAL A 23 2.75 7.15 6.37
C VAL A 23 3.00 6.15 5.25
N GLU A 24 2.52 6.48 4.06
CA GLU A 24 2.75 5.71 2.83
C GLU A 24 3.52 6.58 1.85
N ARG A 25 4.67 6.10 1.37
CA ARG A 25 5.42 6.71 0.26
C ARG A 25 5.30 5.83 -0.96
N ARG A 26 4.92 6.44 -2.09
CA ARG A 26 4.84 5.82 -3.41
C ARG A 26 5.74 6.57 -4.38
N THR A 27 6.68 5.86 -5.00
CA THR A 27 7.57 6.42 -6.04
C THR A 27 7.23 5.75 -7.37
N TYR A 28 6.79 6.55 -8.34
CA TYR A 28 6.42 6.08 -9.67
C TYR A 28 7.66 6.02 -10.56
N LEU A 29 8.05 4.82 -10.98
CA LEU A 29 9.29 4.58 -11.71
C LEU A 29 9.13 4.86 -13.21
N ASP A 30 10.19 5.37 -13.83
CA ASP A 30 10.28 5.64 -15.28
C ASP A 30 9.24 6.62 -15.85
N GLN A 31 8.63 7.46 -15.02
CA GLN A 31 7.83 8.60 -15.49
C GLN A 31 8.74 9.77 -15.96
N PRO A 32 8.34 10.55 -16.99
CA PRO A 32 9.08 11.73 -17.43
C PRO A 32 9.40 12.66 -16.25
N LYS A 33 10.66 13.07 -16.12
CA LYS A 33 11.20 13.86 -14.97
C LYS A 33 10.62 15.28 -14.84
N GLU A 34 9.56 15.64 -15.55
CA GLU A 34 8.95 16.97 -15.49
C GLU A 34 8.09 17.20 -14.22
N GLY A 35 8.23 16.38 -13.18
CA GLY A 35 7.50 16.51 -11.93
C GLY A 35 8.10 15.74 -10.75
N ASN A 36 7.46 15.86 -9.59
CA ASN A 36 7.77 15.03 -8.42
C ASN A 36 7.08 13.67 -8.55
N ASN A 37 7.88 12.62 -8.77
CA ASN A 37 7.40 11.23 -8.89
C ASN A 37 7.10 10.58 -7.53
N ASP A 38 7.42 11.26 -6.41
CA ASP A 38 7.13 10.82 -5.06
C ASP A 38 5.79 11.38 -4.58
N GLN A 39 4.89 10.47 -4.21
CA GLN A 39 3.66 10.78 -3.51
C GLN A 39 3.74 10.27 -2.07
N VAL A 40 3.49 11.16 -1.12
CA VAL A 40 3.40 10.82 0.30
C VAL A 40 1.96 10.99 0.75
N SER A 41 1.38 9.94 1.32
CA SER A 41 0.07 9.97 1.95
C SER A 41 0.16 9.62 3.43
N SER A 42 -0.77 10.15 4.22
CA SER A 42 -0.87 9.86 5.64
C SER A 42 -2.32 9.78 6.06
N GLY A 43 -2.55 9.14 7.20
CA GLY A 43 -3.90 8.93 7.70
C GLY A 43 -3.90 8.07 8.95
N ARG A 44 -5.03 7.39 9.15
CA ARG A 44 -5.18 6.42 10.23
C ARG A 44 -5.22 5.01 9.67
N TRP A 45 -4.73 4.06 10.45
CA TRP A 45 -4.93 2.65 10.16
C TRP A 45 -5.66 1.99 11.32
N ALA A 46 -6.39 0.92 11.01
CA ALA A 46 -7.04 0.09 11.99
C ALA A 46 -6.97 -1.37 11.57
N GLN A 47 -6.85 -2.26 12.54
CA GLN A 47 -7.09 -3.67 12.35
C GLN A 47 -8.60 -3.92 12.42
N VAL A 48 -9.20 -4.33 11.30
CA VAL A 48 -10.65 -4.53 11.16
C VAL A 48 -11.06 -5.94 11.59
N SER A 49 -10.17 -6.92 11.41
CA SER A 49 -10.33 -8.30 11.86
C SER A 49 -8.97 -8.92 12.16
N ALA A 50 -8.94 -10.19 12.58
CA ALA A 50 -7.70 -10.91 12.90
C ALA A 50 -6.63 -10.87 11.77
N ASN A 51 -7.03 -10.72 10.51
CA ASN A 51 -6.15 -10.72 9.36
C ASN A 51 -6.35 -9.55 8.38
N LEU A 52 -7.10 -8.49 8.76
CA LEU A 52 -7.43 -7.37 7.88
C LEU A 52 -6.97 -6.04 8.49
N VAL A 53 -6.18 -5.29 7.73
CA VAL A 53 -5.80 -3.89 8.02
C VAL A 53 -6.47 -2.98 7.03
N ARG A 54 -7.02 -1.85 7.51
CA ARG A 54 -7.58 -0.79 6.67
C ARG A 54 -6.83 0.51 6.89
N LEU A 55 -6.42 1.14 5.79
CA LEU A 55 -5.88 2.50 5.76
C LEU A 55 -7.00 3.47 5.38
N THR A 56 -7.15 4.54 6.17
CA THR A 56 -8.07 5.66 5.90
C THR A 56 -7.24 6.91 5.70
N ARG A 57 -7.18 7.39 4.45
CA ARG A 57 -6.48 8.62 4.06
C ARG A 57 -7.16 9.85 4.66
N ARG A 58 -6.38 10.90 4.90
CA ARG A 58 -6.93 12.24 5.21
C ARG A 58 -7.59 12.92 4.00
N SER A 59 -7.17 12.55 2.79
CA SER A 59 -7.79 13.03 1.55
C SER A 59 -9.12 12.32 1.30
N ALA A 60 -9.94 12.85 0.37
CA ALA A 60 -11.22 12.26 -0.02
C ALA A 60 -11.11 10.92 -0.77
N ALA A 61 -9.90 10.38 -0.95
CA ALA A 61 -9.71 9.08 -1.57
C ALA A 61 -10.25 7.96 -0.67
N GLY A 62 -10.81 6.92 -1.30
CA GLY A 62 -11.33 5.75 -0.60
C GLY A 62 -10.28 5.02 0.25
N PRO A 63 -10.74 4.14 1.16
CA PRO A 63 -9.85 3.34 2.00
C PRO A 63 -9.01 2.39 1.14
N THR A 64 -7.92 1.88 1.71
CA THR A 64 -7.16 0.79 1.11
C THR A 64 -7.02 -0.32 2.13
N ASP A 65 -7.37 -1.54 1.71
CA ASP A 65 -7.34 -2.71 2.56
C ASP A 65 -6.15 -3.60 2.25
N TYR A 66 -5.62 -4.20 3.31
CA TYR A 66 -4.54 -5.15 3.24
C TYR A 66 -4.87 -6.40 4.05
N ARG A 67 -4.68 -7.57 3.45
CA ARG A 67 -4.65 -8.84 4.17
C ARG A 67 -3.28 -9.02 4.82
N MET A 68 -3.28 -9.30 6.12
CA MET A 68 -2.07 -9.68 6.84
C MET A 68 -1.60 -11.05 6.36
N ARG A 69 -0.30 -11.14 6.06
CA ARG A 69 0.43 -12.38 5.77
C ARG A 69 1.65 -12.46 6.70
N PRO A 70 2.27 -13.64 6.90
CA PRO A 70 3.50 -13.74 7.67
C PRO A 70 4.56 -12.78 7.12
N ARG A 71 4.94 -11.78 7.92
CA ARG A 71 5.90 -10.72 7.57
C ARG A 71 5.57 -9.94 6.28
N ALA A 72 4.29 -9.80 5.95
CA ALA A 72 3.86 -9.08 4.75
C ALA A 72 2.41 -8.57 4.83
N LEU A 73 2.06 -7.67 3.93
CA LEU A 73 0.71 -7.18 3.70
C LEU A 73 0.36 -7.34 2.22
N GLN A 74 -0.73 -8.02 1.89
CA GLN A 74 -1.23 -8.10 0.52
C GLN A 74 -2.34 -7.09 0.33
N GLN A 75 -2.20 -6.17 -0.63
CA GLN A 75 -3.27 -5.24 -0.97
C GLN A 75 -4.47 -5.99 -1.55
N LEU A 76 -5.67 -5.63 -1.10
CA LEU A 76 -6.93 -6.15 -1.61
C LEU A 76 -7.49 -5.23 -2.71
N ASP A 77 -8.42 -5.76 -3.50
CA ASP A 77 -9.16 -4.96 -4.46
C ASP A 77 -10.21 -4.05 -3.76
N LEU A 78 -10.96 -3.30 -4.56
CA LEU A 78 -11.95 -2.34 -4.06
C LEU A 78 -13.15 -3.00 -3.36
N ASP A 79 -13.40 -4.29 -3.64
CA ASP A 79 -14.46 -5.09 -3.02
C ASP A 79 -13.96 -5.87 -1.78
N GLY A 80 -12.68 -5.67 -1.41
CA GLY A 80 -12.03 -6.34 -0.29
C GLY A 80 -11.69 -7.82 -0.57
N GLN A 81 -11.65 -8.22 -1.84
CA GLN A 81 -11.23 -9.56 -2.25
C GLN A 81 -9.73 -9.61 -2.53
N GLU A 82 -9.17 -10.81 -2.49
CA GLU A 82 -7.77 -11.03 -2.85
C GLU A 82 -7.58 -10.80 -4.34
N ILE A 83 -6.55 -10.04 -4.69
CA ILE A 83 -6.14 -9.88 -6.08
C ILE A 83 -5.53 -11.20 -6.55
N THR A 84 -6.11 -11.81 -7.58
CA THR A 84 -5.70 -13.10 -8.15
C THR A 84 -5.02 -12.97 -9.52
N GLY A 85 -4.44 -14.06 -10.03
CA GLY A 85 -3.80 -14.13 -11.35
C GLY A 85 -2.30 -13.83 -11.31
N ASP A 86 -1.67 -13.69 -12.48
CA ASP A 86 -0.21 -13.61 -12.63
C ASP A 86 0.45 -12.42 -11.92
N LEU A 87 -0.34 -11.41 -11.57
CA LEU A 87 0.13 -10.20 -10.88
C LEU A 87 -0.13 -10.22 -9.37
N ALA A 88 -0.81 -11.24 -8.82
CA ALA A 88 -1.22 -11.30 -7.43
C ALA A 88 -0.06 -11.03 -6.45
N GLU A 89 1.08 -11.69 -6.66
CA GLU A 89 2.27 -11.54 -5.80
C GLU A 89 2.91 -10.15 -5.89
N ARG A 90 2.64 -9.38 -6.97
CA ARG A 90 3.11 -8.00 -7.09
C ARG A 90 2.35 -7.04 -6.18
N TYR A 91 1.21 -7.45 -5.62
CA TYR A 91 0.44 -6.66 -4.65
C TYR A 91 0.83 -6.95 -3.18
N VAL A 92 1.92 -7.69 -2.96
CA VAL A 92 2.43 -8.01 -1.63
C VAL A 92 3.56 -7.05 -1.22
N LEU A 93 3.35 -6.34 -0.11
CA LEU A 93 4.36 -5.54 0.57
C LEU A 93 5.06 -6.39 1.62
N ALA A 94 6.31 -6.76 1.36
CA ALA A 94 7.14 -7.46 2.33
C ALA A 94 7.59 -6.53 3.45
N GLN A 95 7.64 -7.04 4.68
CA GLN A 95 8.12 -6.30 5.82
C GLN A 95 9.62 -6.05 5.72
N VAL A 96 10.01 -4.77 5.78
CA VAL A 96 11.40 -4.31 5.82
C VAL A 96 11.66 -3.63 7.16
N GLY A 97 12.25 -4.39 8.09
CA GLY A 97 12.60 -3.92 9.44
C GLY A 97 11.46 -4.00 10.48
N ASN A 98 11.87 -4.01 11.74
CA ASN A 98 11.04 -3.69 12.90
C ASN A 98 11.63 -2.41 13.48
N LEU A 99 10.87 -1.32 13.54
CA LEU A 99 11.22 -0.17 14.36
C LEU A 99 10.61 -0.36 15.75
#